data_AF-A0A1J5T7Q5-F1
#
_entry.id   AF-A0A1J5T7Q5-F1
#
_cell.length_a   1.000
_cell.length_b   1.000
_cell.length_c   1.000
_cell.angle_alpha   90.00
_cell.angle_beta   90.00
_cell.angle_gamma   90.00
#
_symmetry.space_group_name_H-M   'P 1'
#
loop_
_entity.id
_entity.type
_entity.pdbx_description
1 polymer ?
#
loop_
_entity_poly.entity_id
_entity_poly.type
_entity_poly.pdbx_seq_one_letter_code
_entity_poly.pdbx_strand_id
1 'polypeptide(L)' 'MENRAELELLFKKYEDKYEDKEIPMPDYWGGYRLEHKEIEFWQGRRDRMHDRFVYTRHGTTWKIERLAP' A
#
# COMPACT_ATOMS: atom_id res chain seq x y z
N MET A 1 -23.56 8.28 2.12
CA MET A 1 -22.98 8.77 3.38
C MET A 1 -22.61 10.21 3.14
N GLU A 2 -23.50 11.11 3.56
CA GLU A 2 -23.43 12.53 3.23
C GLU A 2 -22.94 13.37 4.42
N ASN A 3 -22.96 12.83 5.64
CA ASN A 3 -22.57 13.55 6.85
C ASN A 3 -22.11 12.63 7.99
N ARG A 4 -21.58 13.26 9.05
CA ARG A 4 -21.06 12.58 10.24
C ARG A 4 -22.15 11.80 11.00
N ALA A 5 -23.35 12.36 11.11
CA ALA A 5 -24.44 11.74 11.86
C ALA A 5 -24.88 10.40 11.22
N GLU A 6 -24.92 10.32 9.89
CA GLU A 6 -25.18 9.05 9.18
C GLU A 6 -24.13 7.98 9.48
N LEU A 7 -22.85 8.36 9.57
CA LEU A 7 -21.77 7.43 9.90
C LEU A 7 -21.92 6.91 11.34
N GLU A 8 -22.28 7.78 12.28
CA GLU A 8 -22.50 7.41 13.69
C GLU A 8 -23.69 6.46 13.86
N LEU A 9 -24.79 6.71 13.14
CA LEU A 9 -25.93 5.80 13.09
C LEU A 9 -25.56 4.44 12.50
N LEU A 10 -24.77 4.42 11.42
CA LEU A 10 -24.32 3.17 10.79
C LEU A 10 -23.39 2.39 11.72
N PHE A 11 -22.50 3.09 12.41
CA PHE A 11 -21.61 2.51 13.41
C PHE A 11 -22.41 1.86 14.53
N LYS A 12 -23.34 2.61 15.14
CA LYS A 12 -24.18 2.10 16.24
C LYS A 12 -25.01 0.88 15.82
N LYS A 13 -25.59 0.93 14.62
CA LYS A 13 -26.30 -0.22 14.03
C LYS A 13 -25.44 -1.49 13.96
N TYR A 14 -24.17 -1.37 13.57
CA TYR A 14 -23.29 -2.53 13.47
C TYR A 14 -22.69 -2.95 14.82
N GLU A 15 -22.46 -2.01 15.74
CA GLU A 15 -22.12 -2.30 17.13
C GLU A 15 -23.18 -3.20 17.78
N ASP A 16 -24.45 -2.78 17.72
CA ASP A 16 -25.57 -3.54 18.30
C ASP A 16 -25.79 -4.88 17.57
N LYS A 17 -25.59 -4.92 16.24
CA LYS A 17 -25.74 -6.16 15.45
C LYS A 17 -24.77 -7.26 15.89
N TYR A 18 -23.54 -6.88 16.21
CA TYR A 18 -22.44 -7.79 16.53
C TYR A 18 -22.10 -7.85 18.02
N GLU A 19 -22.94 -7.27 18.89
CA GLU A 19 -22.82 -7.42 20.34
C GLU A 19 -22.77 -8.92 20.72
N ASP A 20 -21.75 -9.28 21.52
CA ASP A 20 -21.43 -10.65 21.94
C ASP A 20 -21.26 -11.67 20.80
N LYS A 21 -20.98 -11.22 19.58
CA LYS A 21 -20.73 -12.06 18.40
C LYS A 21 -19.35 -11.78 17.83
N GLU A 22 -18.78 -12.80 17.21
CA GLU A 22 -17.59 -12.62 16.39
C GLU A 22 -17.94 -11.81 15.12
N ILE A 23 -17.14 -10.80 14.82
CA ILE A 23 -17.32 -9.97 13.62
C ILE A 23 -16.64 -10.69 12.45
N PRO A 24 -17.39 -11.15 11.43
CA PRO A 24 -16.79 -11.79 10.27
C PRO A 24 -16.03 -10.76 9.43
N MET A 25 -14.92 -11.19 8.83
CA MET A 25 -14.20 -10.39 7.85
C MET A 25 -15.08 -10.21 6.60
N PRO A 26 -15.38 -8.97 6.17
CA PRO A 26 -16.18 -8.75 4.96
C PRO A 26 -15.47 -9.29 3.70
N ASP A 27 -16.23 -9.82 2.74
CA ASP A 27 -15.69 -10.38 1.48
C ASP A 27 -14.87 -9.37 0.65
N TYR A 28 -15.13 -8.08 0.82
CA TYR A 28 -14.42 -6.99 0.15
C TYR A 28 -13.21 -6.47 0.94
N TRP A 29 -12.98 -6.98 2.16
CA TRP A 29 -11.87 -6.55 3.01
C TRP A 29 -10.73 -7.55 2.93
N GLY A 30 -9.52 -7.05 2.67
CA GLY A 30 -8.35 -7.89 2.49
C GLY A 30 -7.10 -7.06 2.17
N GLY A 31 -6.12 -7.71 1.56
CA GLY A 31 -4.86 -7.08 1.18
C GLY A 31 -4.68 -6.95 -0.33
N TYR A 32 -3.84 -6.01 -0.74
CA TYR A 32 -3.34 -5.91 -2.11
C TYR A 32 -1.86 -6.27 -2.14
N ARG A 33 -1.42 -6.90 -3.23
CA ARG A 33 0.00 -7.16 -3.52
C ARG A 33 0.42 -6.32 -4.71
N LEU A 34 1.40 -5.44 -4.51
CA LEU A 34 2.04 -4.74 -5.61
C LEU A 34 3.08 -5.65 -6.26
N GLU A 35 2.87 -5.98 -7.53
CA GLU A 35 3.87 -6.68 -8.33
C GLU A 35 4.82 -5.68 -8.98
N HIS A 36 5.98 -5.51 -8.36
CA HIS A 36 7.00 -4.57 -8.82
C HIS A 36 7.52 -4.97 -10.21
N LYS A 37 7.36 -4.06 -11.17
CA LYS A 37 8.03 -4.10 -12.48
C LYS A 37 9.36 -3.36 -12.45
N GLU A 38 9.47 -2.39 -11.56
CA GLU A 38 10.63 -1.52 -11.39
C GLU A 38 10.80 -1.15 -9.91
N ILE A 39 12.04 -1.05 -9.45
CA ILE A 39 12.41 -0.61 -8.10
C ILE A 39 13.64 0.31 -8.23
N GLU A 40 13.56 1.54 -7.72
CA GLU A 40 14.70 2.45 -7.64
C GLU A 40 15.25 2.49 -6.20
N PHE A 41 16.56 2.24 -6.06
CA PHE A 41 17.31 2.52 -4.86
C PHE A 41 18.03 3.85 -5.03
N TRP A 42 17.60 4.83 -4.25
CA TRP A 42 18.18 6.17 -4.21
C TRP A 42 18.96 6.35 -2.90
N GLN A 43 20.24 6.72 -3.01
CA GLN A 43 21.10 7.01 -1.85
C GLN A 43 21.64 8.44 -1.93
N GLY A 44 21.28 9.23 -0.91
CA GLY A 44 21.70 10.61 -0.77
C GLY A 44 23.20 10.75 -0.48
N ARG A 45 23.83 11.78 -1.07
CA ARG A 45 25.24 12.12 -0.86
C ARG A 45 25.40 13.63 -0.66
N ARG A 46 26.40 14.02 0.13
CA ARG A 46 26.63 15.43 0.54
C ARG A 46 27.03 16.33 -0.62
N ASP A 47 27.73 15.77 -1.61
CA ASP A 47 28.20 16.43 -2.82
C ASP A 47 27.10 16.60 -3.88
N ARG A 48 25.85 16.20 -3.58
CA ARG A 48 24.69 16.16 -4.50
C ARG A 48 24.83 15.17 -5.66
N MET A 49 25.88 14.34 -5.65
CA MET A 49 26.07 13.26 -6.62
C MET A 49 25.46 11.97 -6.07
N HIS A 50 24.14 11.92 -6.01
CA HIS A 50 23.36 10.77 -5.55
C HIS A 50 23.67 9.47 -6.29
N ASP A 51 23.65 8.36 -5.57
CA ASP A 51 23.71 7.04 -6.18
C ASP A 51 22.28 6.57 -6.45
N ARG A 52 21.97 6.33 -7.72
CA ARG A 52 20.65 5.89 -8.19
C ARG A 52 20.79 4.59 -8.95
N PHE A 53 20.19 3.52 -8.44
CA PHE A 53 20.16 2.22 -9.10
C PHE A 53 18.72 1.79 -9.36
N VAL A 54 18.37 1.60 -10.63
CA VAL A 54 17.06 1.11 -11.05
C VAL A 54 17.15 -0.38 -11.38
N TYR A 55 16.26 -1.16 -10.80
CA TYR A 55 16.06 -2.58 -11.06
C TYR A 55 14.79 -2.73 -11.89
N THR A 56 14.91 -3.22 -13.12
CA THR A 56 13.76 -3.49 -14.00
C THR A 56 13.60 -4.99 -14.19
N ARG A 57 12.38 -5.50 -14.04
CA ARG A 57 12.10 -6.94 -14.10
C ARG A 57 12.00 -7.42 -15.55
N HIS A 58 12.75 -8.46 -15.89
CA HIS A 58 12.70 -9.16 -17.18
C HIS A 58 12.38 -10.63 -16.95
N GLY A 59 11.08 -10.97 -16.87
CA GLY A 59 10.64 -12.32 -16.53
C GLY A 59 11.03 -12.69 -15.09
N THR A 60 11.95 -13.66 -14.95
CA THR A 60 12.47 -14.12 -13.66
C THR A 60 13.78 -13.44 -13.25
N THR A 61 14.37 -12.61 -14.11
CA THR A 61 15.62 -11.90 -13.84
C THR A 61 15.39 -10.40 -13.66
N TRP A 62 16.39 -9.73 -13.11
CA TRP A 62 16.41 -8.27 -12.94
C TRP A 62 17.57 -7.69 -13.72
N LYS A 63 17.30 -6.64 -14.50
CA LYS A 63 18.33 -5.78 -15.09
C LYS A 63 18.57 -4.61 -14.14
N ILE A 64 19.83 -4.25 -13.93
CA ILE A 64 20.24 -3.18 -13.01
C ILE A 64 20.95 -2.11 -13.81
N GLU A 65 20.55 -0.85 -13.65
CA GLU A 65 21.13 0.30 -14.31
C GLU A 65 21.43 1.41 -13.30
N ARG A 66 22.58 2.07 -13.46
CA ARG A 66 22.90 3.27 -12.68
C ARG A 66 22.42 4.50 -13.43
N LEU A 67 21.63 5.35 -12.77
CA LEU A 67 21.17 6.62 -13.33
C LEU A 67 22.07 7.78 -12.89
N ALA A 68 22.03 8.86 -13.67
CA ALA A 68 22.63 10.12 -13.26
C ALA A 68 21.91 10.69 -12.03
N PRO A 69 22.65 11.29 -11.08
CA PRO A 69 22.10 11.94 -9.90
C PRO A 69 21.20 13.14 -10.20
#